data_AF-A0A3M1PJQ9-F1
#
_entry.id   AF-A0A3M1PJQ9-F1
#
_cell.length_a   1.000
_cell.length_b   1.000
_cell.length_c   1.000
_cell.angle_alpha   90.00
_cell.angle_beta   90.00
_cell.angle_gamma   90.00
#
_symmetry.space_group_name_H-M   'P 1'
#
loop_
_entity.id
_entity.type
_entity.pdbx_description
1 polymer ?
#
loop_
_entity_poly.entity_id
_entity_poly.type
_entity_poly.pdbx_seq_one_letter_code
_entity_poly.pdbx_strand_id
1 'polypeptide(L)'
;MGRRTSRRRYWCGGNREPGQDVFFIEALDERLWRPGSAEEWDACWYTGMPDPEVFERLDPTRSINHIPGNNALTIKSHLARTLARHRALIAGRPQAPEMAFFPATFIMPADYPALQEAAAARPGRRWLLKPANSSRGRGIRLLADAAAAPREPGWIVQEYVARPHLYEGRKYVLRLYVLITSVEPLVAWLYEEGFQKLASAPYDPDDPGNIYAHLTNPDVNETNTAAPSPVVFVGLGRYRQWLREQGIDDAALFTRIEDMLRMTVIAGRENMRRRLAEVEADTRGCYELLGIDCLIDADLKPWIMECNLSPSLEVCAAPDDGGDFEAATKRRLVEDMVALLGLNEIPDPALLSAPVPERIITTFTRQTARRGGFRLLCPGPDPAAHLAAFPAPGAGDVHLLAHLHGQLPELVFAPEEAGELYEEDRLLLYAAREGRIMALNEVASLVWLKMAEGEPIGRIADMLAARSSDPWATRRSVWALVDDWARRGLIRLAGSEPDPAIARPAPAAAG
;
A
#
# COMPACT_ATOMS: atom_id res chain seq x y z
N MET A 1 -8.77 16.81 -45.81
CA MET A 1 -9.83 17.10 -44.84
C MET A 1 -9.46 16.40 -43.54
N GLY A 2 -8.74 17.10 -42.65
CA GLY A 2 -8.21 16.49 -41.43
C GLY A 2 -9.35 16.09 -40.50
N ARG A 3 -9.43 14.82 -40.11
CA ARG A 3 -10.31 14.40 -39.01
C ARG A 3 -9.91 15.23 -37.78
N ARG A 4 -10.77 16.18 -37.37
CA ARG A 4 -10.69 16.74 -36.01
C ARG A 4 -10.83 15.54 -35.08
N THR A 5 -9.73 15.10 -34.48
CA THR A 5 -9.78 14.16 -33.37
C THR A 5 -10.68 14.79 -32.32
N SER A 6 -11.79 14.14 -31.99
CA SER A 6 -12.67 14.61 -30.93
C SER A 6 -11.86 14.66 -29.64
N ARG A 7 -11.90 15.80 -28.93
CA ARG A 7 -11.26 15.93 -27.61
C ARG A 7 -11.68 14.79 -26.69
N ARG A 8 -10.72 14.25 -25.95
CA ARG A 8 -10.92 13.23 -24.92
C ARG A 8 -11.80 13.79 -23.80
N ARG A 9 -12.52 12.92 -23.12
CA ARG A 9 -13.52 13.25 -22.11
C ARG A 9 -13.01 12.90 -20.72
N TYR A 10 -12.97 13.86 -19.81
CA TYR A 10 -12.78 13.56 -18.40
C TYR A 10 -14.12 13.58 -17.67
N TRP A 11 -14.27 12.69 -16.70
CA TRP A 11 -15.42 12.68 -15.81
C TRP A 11 -14.93 12.59 -14.37
N CYS A 12 -15.33 13.56 -13.56
CA CYS A 12 -15.18 13.43 -12.11
C CYS A 12 -16.43 12.71 -11.57
N GLY A 13 -16.32 11.86 -10.55
CA GLY A 13 -17.34 10.95 -10.00
C GLY A 13 -17.33 10.86 -8.46
N GLY A 14 -18.32 10.22 -7.84
CA GLY A 14 -18.30 9.86 -6.41
C GLY A 14 -18.86 10.89 -5.41
N ASN A 15 -18.56 10.67 -4.12
CA ASN A 15 -19.04 11.46 -2.98
C ASN A 15 -18.24 12.77 -2.86
N ARG A 16 -18.65 13.81 -3.57
CA ARG A 16 -17.88 15.05 -3.72
C ARG A 16 -18.26 16.12 -2.72
N GLU A 17 -17.26 16.72 -2.10
CA GLU A 17 -17.36 18.08 -1.57
C GLU A 17 -16.83 19.09 -2.61
N PRO A 18 -17.34 20.34 -2.65
CA PRO A 18 -16.87 21.36 -3.60
C PRO A 18 -15.36 21.61 -3.46
N GLY A 19 -14.61 21.57 -4.57
CA GLY A 19 -13.18 21.91 -4.59
C GLY A 19 -12.21 20.72 -4.67
N GLN A 20 -12.68 19.49 -4.41
CA GLN A 20 -11.81 18.29 -4.36
C GLN A 20 -11.19 17.91 -5.71
N ASP A 21 -11.82 18.29 -6.82
CA ASP A 21 -11.39 17.90 -8.17
C ASP A 21 -10.68 19.04 -8.93
N VAL A 22 -10.59 20.24 -8.34
CA VAL A 22 -10.12 21.45 -9.04
C VAL A 22 -8.72 21.26 -9.57
N PHE A 23 -7.80 20.75 -8.75
CA PHE A 23 -6.42 20.51 -9.19
C PHE A 23 -6.32 19.45 -10.29
N PHE A 24 -7.20 18.44 -10.29
CA PHE A 24 -7.22 17.45 -11.36
C PHE A 24 -7.66 18.07 -12.69
N ILE A 25 -8.74 18.85 -12.66
CA ILE A 25 -9.26 19.52 -13.86
C ILE A 25 -8.25 20.54 -14.39
N GLU A 26 -7.65 21.35 -13.52
CA GLU A 26 -6.64 22.35 -13.88
C GLU A 26 -5.36 21.73 -14.48
N ALA A 27 -5.00 20.51 -14.08
CA ALA A 27 -3.83 19.79 -14.59
C ALA A 27 -4.04 19.18 -15.99
N LEU A 28 -5.29 19.02 -16.46
CA LEU A 28 -5.58 18.48 -17.79
C LEU A 28 -5.38 19.55 -18.88
N ASP A 29 -4.74 19.19 -19.99
CA ASP A 29 -4.58 20.12 -21.13
C ASP A 29 -5.95 20.38 -21.78
N GLU A 30 -6.44 21.61 -21.65
CA GLU A 30 -7.71 22.06 -22.23
C GLU A 30 -7.80 21.86 -23.74
N ARG A 31 -6.68 21.73 -24.46
CA ARG A 31 -6.66 21.45 -25.90
C ARG A 31 -7.03 20.02 -26.21
N LEU A 32 -6.71 19.09 -25.31
CA LEU A 32 -6.92 17.65 -25.43
C LEU A 32 -8.20 17.18 -24.75
N TRP A 33 -8.57 17.82 -23.64
CA TRP A 33 -9.62 17.38 -22.74
C TRP A 33 -10.88 18.27 -22.80
N ARG A 34 -12.03 17.66 -22.52
CA ARG A 34 -13.33 18.31 -22.30
C ARG A 34 -14.14 17.53 -21.26
N PRO A 35 -15.13 18.16 -20.60
CA PRO A 35 -16.05 17.43 -19.73
C PRO A 35 -16.79 16.31 -20.47
N GLY A 36 -16.92 15.15 -19.82
CA GLY A 36 -17.71 13.99 -20.22
C GLY A 36 -18.85 13.67 -19.24
N SER A 37 -19.32 12.42 -19.25
CA SER A 37 -20.35 11.92 -18.33
C SER A 37 -19.94 10.57 -17.72
N ALA A 38 -20.77 10.03 -16.82
CA ALA A 38 -20.54 8.70 -16.23
C ALA A 38 -20.55 7.57 -17.28
N GLU A 39 -21.27 7.78 -18.38
CA GLU A 39 -21.41 6.84 -19.49
C GLU A 39 -20.30 7.03 -20.54
N GLU A 40 -19.74 8.24 -20.63
CA GLU A 40 -18.82 8.67 -21.68
C GLU A 40 -17.59 9.40 -21.14
N TRP A 41 -16.54 8.62 -20.83
CA TRP A 41 -15.26 9.15 -20.35
C TRP A 41 -14.07 8.36 -20.90
N ASP A 42 -12.92 9.03 -20.94
CA ASP A 42 -11.60 8.51 -21.26
C ASP A 42 -10.65 8.61 -20.05
N ALA A 43 -10.89 9.55 -19.12
CA ALA A 43 -10.30 9.55 -17.78
C ALA A 43 -11.38 9.79 -16.71
N CYS A 44 -11.43 8.92 -15.72
CA CYS A 44 -12.30 9.01 -14.56
C CYS A 44 -11.51 9.44 -13.32
N TRP A 45 -11.96 10.52 -12.67
CA TRP A 45 -11.48 10.94 -11.36
C TRP A 45 -12.59 10.76 -10.34
N TYR A 46 -12.50 9.73 -9.51
CA TYR A 46 -13.55 9.36 -8.59
C TYR A 46 -13.14 9.67 -7.14
N THR A 47 -14.08 10.17 -6.34
CA THR A 47 -13.87 10.39 -4.91
C THR A 47 -14.64 9.36 -4.09
N GLY A 48 -13.92 8.59 -3.27
CA GLY A 48 -14.43 7.37 -2.64
C GLY A 48 -14.24 6.15 -3.54
N MET A 49 -14.73 4.98 -3.10
CA MET A 49 -14.63 3.76 -3.93
C MET A 49 -15.77 3.74 -4.96
N PRO A 50 -15.49 3.64 -6.27
CA PRO A 50 -16.51 3.48 -7.29
C PRO A 50 -17.18 2.10 -7.25
N ASP A 51 -18.40 2.02 -7.78
CA ASP A 51 -19.10 0.76 -7.96
C ASP A 51 -18.39 -0.15 -9.00
N PRO A 52 -18.52 -1.48 -8.91
CA PRO A 52 -17.86 -2.42 -9.82
C PRO A 52 -18.07 -2.12 -11.31
N GLU A 53 -19.25 -1.64 -11.70
CA GLU A 53 -19.64 -1.36 -13.08
C GLU A 53 -18.81 -0.21 -13.71
N VAL A 54 -18.17 0.63 -12.90
CA VAL A 54 -17.26 1.68 -13.40
C VAL A 54 -15.98 1.03 -13.94
N PHE A 55 -15.48 -0.01 -13.28
CA PHE A 55 -14.28 -0.73 -13.71
C PHE A 55 -14.54 -1.56 -14.96
N GLU A 56 -15.74 -2.11 -15.13
CA GLU A 56 -16.15 -2.88 -16.34
C GLU A 56 -16.02 -2.07 -17.64
N ARG A 57 -16.01 -0.74 -17.54
CA ARG A 57 -15.86 0.16 -18.69
C ARG A 57 -14.41 0.39 -19.08
N LEU A 58 -13.45 -0.06 -18.29
CA LEU A 58 -12.03 0.15 -18.59
C LEU A 58 -11.61 -0.63 -19.84
N ASP A 59 -10.79 0.04 -20.63
CA ASP A 59 -10.15 -0.47 -21.83
C ASP A 59 -8.73 0.12 -21.91
N PRO A 60 -7.87 -0.31 -22.85
CA PRO A 60 -6.48 0.14 -22.91
C PRO A 60 -6.27 1.67 -23.06
N THR A 61 -7.32 2.44 -23.35
CA THR A 61 -7.30 3.89 -23.55
C THR A 61 -7.96 4.69 -22.43
N ARG A 62 -8.63 4.01 -21.49
CA ARG A 62 -9.34 4.59 -20.36
C ARG A 62 -8.53 4.47 -19.08
N SER A 63 -8.61 5.49 -18.21
CA SER A 63 -7.93 5.48 -16.91
C SER A 63 -8.85 5.85 -15.76
N ILE A 64 -8.61 5.29 -14.58
CA ILE A 64 -9.31 5.62 -13.34
C ILE A 64 -8.34 5.70 -12.16
N ASN A 65 -8.59 6.64 -11.23
CA ASN A 65 -7.76 6.88 -10.05
C ASN A 65 -7.99 5.90 -8.87
N HIS A 66 -8.50 4.69 -9.16
CA HIS A 66 -8.60 3.63 -8.15
C HIS A 66 -8.17 2.26 -8.66
N ILE A 67 -7.60 1.48 -7.75
CA ILE A 67 -7.29 0.07 -7.93
C ILE A 67 -8.26 -0.77 -7.07
N PRO A 68 -9.11 -1.62 -7.68
CA PRO A 68 -9.92 -2.61 -6.96
C PRO A 68 -9.08 -3.40 -5.95
N GLY A 69 -9.58 -3.55 -4.72
CA GLY A 69 -8.86 -4.23 -3.63
C GLY A 69 -7.93 -3.35 -2.81
N ASN A 70 -7.85 -2.03 -3.09
CA ASN A 70 -7.10 -1.07 -2.28
C ASN A 70 -7.56 -1.00 -0.80
N ASN A 71 -8.78 -1.47 -0.51
CA ASN A 71 -9.38 -1.52 0.82
C ASN A 71 -8.58 -2.40 1.78
N ALA A 72 -7.71 -3.27 1.25
CA ALA A 72 -6.70 -3.98 2.03
C ALA A 72 -5.72 -3.06 2.77
N LEU A 73 -5.53 -1.83 2.26
CA LEU A 73 -4.69 -0.79 2.85
C LEU A 73 -5.51 0.38 3.41
N THR A 74 -6.60 0.76 2.75
CA THR A 74 -7.32 2.02 3.07
C THR A 74 -8.38 1.88 4.18
N ILE A 75 -8.76 0.65 4.55
CA ILE A 75 -9.61 0.39 5.72
C ILE A 75 -8.71 0.00 6.90
N LYS A 76 -8.84 0.69 8.04
CA LYS A 76 -7.96 0.54 9.22
C LYS A 76 -7.81 -0.90 9.71
N SER A 77 -8.93 -1.64 9.83
CA SER A 77 -8.91 -3.05 10.25
C SER A 77 -8.23 -3.95 9.22
N HIS A 78 -8.46 -3.67 7.93
CA HIS A 78 -7.84 -4.42 6.84
C HIS A 78 -6.35 -4.14 6.75
N LEU A 79 -5.90 -2.90 6.91
CA LEU A 79 -4.49 -2.53 6.93
C LEU A 79 -3.73 -3.34 7.96
N ALA A 80 -4.21 -3.35 9.21
CA ALA A 80 -3.58 -4.12 10.29
C ALA A 80 -3.48 -5.62 9.96
N ARG A 81 -4.58 -6.21 9.45
CA ARG A 81 -4.61 -7.63 9.06
C ARG A 81 -3.70 -7.92 7.86
N THR A 82 -3.67 -7.04 6.87
CA THR A 82 -2.83 -7.16 5.67
C THR A 82 -1.35 -7.12 6.04
N LEU A 83 -0.93 -6.17 6.86
CA LEU A 83 0.45 -6.05 7.32
C LEU A 83 0.86 -7.22 8.22
N ALA A 84 0.01 -7.62 9.16
CA ALA A 84 0.27 -8.77 10.04
C ALA A 84 0.39 -10.09 9.25
N ARG A 85 -0.54 -10.32 8.30
CA ARG A 85 -0.49 -11.51 7.42
C ARG A 85 0.77 -11.52 6.58
N HIS A 86 1.11 -10.39 5.97
CA HIS A 86 2.31 -10.30 5.14
C HIS A 86 3.57 -10.56 5.96
N ARG A 87 3.71 -9.93 7.15
CA ARG A 87 4.81 -10.19 8.09
C ARG A 87 4.95 -11.68 8.43
N ALA A 88 3.85 -12.39 8.63
CA ALA A 88 3.86 -13.84 8.89
C ALA A 88 4.28 -14.68 7.66
N LEU A 89 3.92 -14.25 6.44
CA LEU A 89 4.31 -14.95 5.21
C LEU A 89 5.80 -14.82 4.87
N ILE A 90 6.45 -13.76 5.35
CA ILE A 90 7.89 -13.54 5.17
C ILE A 90 8.69 -13.81 6.45
N ALA A 91 8.09 -14.52 7.42
CA ALA A 91 8.77 -14.88 8.66
C ALA A 91 10.10 -15.59 8.39
N GLY A 92 11.08 -15.35 9.27
CA GLY A 92 12.44 -15.86 9.07
C GLY A 92 13.30 -15.07 8.08
N ARG A 93 12.76 -14.05 7.42
CA ARG A 93 13.51 -13.15 6.53
C ARG A 93 13.85 -11.83 7.24
N PRO A 94 14.96 -11.15 6.88
CA PRO A 94 15.36 -9.88 7.50
C PRO A 94 14.28 -8.79 7.51
N GLN A 95 13.40 -8.77 6.52
CA GLN A 95 12.33 -7.78 6.38
C GLN A 95 11.17 -7.98 7.38
N ALA A 96 10.96 -9.20 7.89
CA ALA A 96 9.86 -9.50 8.81
C ALA A 96 9.94 -8.74 10.15
N PRO A 97 11.09 -8.66 10.85
CA PRO A 97 11.19 -7.83 12.05
C PRO A 97 11.07 -6.34 11.75
N GLU A 98 11.52 -5.87 10.57
CA GLU A 98 11.43 -4.46 10.14
C GLU A 98 9.97 -4.00 9.98
N MET A 99 9.05 -4.93 9.73
CA MET A 99 7.62 -4.65 9.65
C MET A 99 6.94 -4.32 10.98
N ALA A 100 7.67 -4.23 12.09
CA ALA A 100 7.11 -3.83 13.38
C ALA A 100 6.72 -2.33 13.44
N PHE A 101 6.33 -1.71 12.33
CA PHE A 101 5.99 -0.28 12.17
C PHE A 101 4.48 0.02 12.25
N PHE A 102 3.63 -0.95 12.60
CA PHE A 102 2.20 -0.73 12.78
C PHE A 102 1.78 -1.14 14.20
N PRO A 103 0.98 -0.32 14.90
CA PRO A 103 0.55 -0.63 16.25
C PRO A 103 -0.39 -1.84 16.30
N ALA A 104 -0.33 -2.61 17.39
CA ALA A 104 -1.27 -3.70 17.62
C ALA A 104 -2.71 -3.19 17.53
N THR A 105 -3.56 -3.90 16.78
CA THR A 105 -4.91 -3.46 16.45
C THR A 105 -5.87 -4.62 16.59
N PHE A 106 -6.98 -4.39 17.28
CA PHE A 106 -7.98 -5.38 17.67
C PHE A 106 -9.37 -4.93 17.17
N ILE A 107 -10.08 -5.81 16.46
CA ILE A 107 -11.39 -5.56 15.89
C ILE A 107 -12.47 -6.08 16.85
N MET A 108 -13.32 -5.17 17.33
CA MET A 108 -14.37 -5.56 18.27
C MET A 108 -15.60 -6.14 17.56
N PRO A 109 -16.31 -7.11 18.18
CA PRO A 109 -15.99 -7.72 19.47
C PRO A 109 -15.09 -8.96 19.38
N ALA A 110 -14.79 -9.44 18.16
CA ALA A 110 -14.10 -10.71 17.93
C ALA A 110 -12.74 -10.81 18.62
N ASP A 111 -11.97 -9.72 18.61
CA ASP A 111 -10.62 -9.67 19.17
C ASP A 111 -10.60 -9.21 20.64
N TYR A 112 -11.76 -9.10 21.32
CA TYR A 112 -11.81 -8.68 22.72
C TYR A 112 -10.95 -9.57 23.64
N PRO A 113 -10.98 -10.92 23.55
CA PRO A 113 -10.10 -11.76 24.38
C PRO A 113 -8.62 -11.49 24.14
N ALA A 114 -8.21 -11.38 22.87
CA ALA A 114 -6.82 -11.08 22.50
C ALA A 114 -6.37 -9.69 22.98
N LEU A 115 -7.27 -8.70 22.99
CA LEU A 115 -7.03 -7.40 23.59
C LEU A 115 -6.75 -7.51 25.10
N GLN A 116 -7.56 -8.28 25.84
CA GLN A 116 -7.37 -8.47 27.28
C GLN A 116 -6.04 -9.16 27.59
N GLU A 117 -5.68 -10.18 26.81
CA GLU A 117 -4.38 -10.85 26.93
C GLU A 117 -3.22 -9.90 26.66
N ALA A 118 -3.30 -9.09 25.60
CA ALA A 118 -2.28 -8.10 25.26
C ALA A 118 -2.14 -7.01 26.33
N ALA A 119 -3.25 -6.56 26.91
CA ALA A 119 -3.27 -5.58 28.00
C ALA A 119 -2.68 -6.16 29.30
N ALA A 120 -3.03 -7.40 29.66
CA ALA A 120 -2.49 -8.09 30.82
C ALA A 120 -0.97 -8.34 30.69
N ALA A 121 -0.51 -8.70 29.48
CA ALA A 121 0.92 -8.90 29.20
C ALA A 121 1.73 -7.59 29.26
N ARG A 122 1.09 -6.43 29.05
CA ARG A 122 1.75 -5.12 29.04
C ARG A 122 0.91 -4.05 29.77
N PRO A 123 0.84 -4.08 31.11
CA PRO A 123 -0.06 -3.21 31.88
C PRO A 123 0.17 -1.69 31.71
N GLY A 124 1.37 -1.28 31.32
CA GLY A 124 1.70 0.13 31.06
C GLY A 124 1.30 0.65 29.67
N ARG A 125 0.75 -0.20 28.79
CA ARG A 125 0.32 0.20 27.44
C ARG A 125 -1.05 0.86 27.49
N ARG A 126 -1.19 1.92 26.70
CA ARG A 126 -2.43 2.67 26.54
C ARG A 126 -3.12 2.25 25.25
N TRP A 127 -4.44 2.40 25.22
CA TRP A 127 -5.28 1.92 24.14
C TRP A 127 -6.13 3.06 23.58
N LEU A 128 -6.22 3.14 22.27
CA LEU A 128 -6.98 4.13 21.52
C LEU A 128 -8.19 3.45 20.89
N LEU A 129 -9.39 3.84 21.31
CA LEU A 129 -10.64 3.39 20.70
C LEU A 129 -10.94 4.26 19.48
N LYS A 130 -11.28 3.62 18.36
CA LYS A 130 -11.66 4.26 17.09
C LYS A 130 -12.89 3.57 16.51
N PRO A 131 -13.84 4.29 15.89
CA PRO A 131 -14.85 3.64 15.07
C PRO A 131 -14.21 3.01 13.83
N ALA A 132 -14.70 1.86 13.38
CA ALA A 132 -14.12 1.10 12.28
C ALA A 132 -14.24 1.83 10.92
N ASN A 133 -15.37 2.50 10.69
CA ASN A 133 -15.72 3.13 9.41
C ASN A 133 -15.87 4.66 9.51
N SER A 134 -15.29 5.29 10.55
CA SER A 134 -15.33 6.75 10.71
C SER A 134 -14.04 7.41 10.24
N SER A 135 -14.18 8.62 9.71
CA SER A 135 -13.09 9.53 9.34
C SER A 135 -13.16 10.80 10.20
N ARG A 136 -12.22 11.74 10.00
CA ARG A 136 -12.22 13.08 10.65
C ARG A 136 -12.10 13.06 12.19
N GLY A 137 -11.55 12.00 12.77
CA GLY A 137 -11.26 11.92 14.20
C GLY A 137 -12.47 11.77 15.14
N ARG A 138 -13.70 11.73 14.62
CA ARG A 138 -14.92 11.64 15.44
C ARG A 138 -15.00 10.31 16.18
N GLY A 139 -15.27 10.36 17.49
CA GLY A 139 -15.42 9.19 18.35
C GLY A 139 -14.10 8.53 18.77
N ILE A 140 -12.95 9.12 18.42
CA ILE A 140 -11.65 8.63 18.86
C ILE A 140 -11.38 9.09 20.30
N ARG A 141 -11.00 8.16 21.18
CA ARG A 141 -10.64 8.46 22.56
C ARG A 141 -9.67 7.45 23.15
N LEU A 142 -8.84 7.89 24.09
CA LEU A 142 -8.05 6.98 24.90
C LEU A 142 -8.96 6.21 25.86
N LEU A 143 -8.70 4.92 25.99
CA LEU A 143 -9.33 4.08 27.00
C LEU A 143 -8.52 4.18 28.30
N ALA A 144 -9.23 4.34 29.42
CA ALA A 144 -8.63 4.26 30.74
C ALA A 144 -8.19 2.82 31.07
N ASP A 145 -8.93 1.83 30.57
CA ASP A 145 -8.67 0.40 30.71
C ASP A 145 -9.10 -0.31 29.40
N ALA A 146 -8.34 -1.31 28.96
CA ALA A 146 -8.72 -2.17 27.84
C ALA A 146 -10.07 -2.88 28.07
N ALA A 147 -10.44 -3.16 29.32
CA ALA A 147 -11.74 -3.74 29.69
C ALA A 147 -12.93 -2.80 29.39
N ALA A 148 -12.69 -1.50 29.22
CA ALA A 148 -13.70 -0.52 28.79
C ALA A 148 -13.94 -0.53 27.27
N ALA A 149 -13.28 -1.42 26.52
CA ALA A 149 -13.53 -1.60 25.11
C ALA A 149 -14.98 -2.07 24.85
N PRO A 150 -15.67 -1.52 23.84
CA PRO A 150 -17.02 -1.95 23.48
C PRO A 150 -17.05 -3.42 23.07
N ARG A 151 -18.17 -4.10 23.36
CA ARG A 151 -18.40 -5.51 23.01
C ARG A 151 -19.40 -5.66 21.86
N GLU A 152 -19.63 -4.57 21.14
CA GLU A 152 -20.42 -4.51 19.92
C GLU A 152 -19.52 -4.31 18.67
N PRO A 153 -20.01 -4.70 17.48
CA PRO A 153 -19.31 -4.45 16.22
C PRO A 153 -19.13 -2.96 15.92
N GLY A 154 -18.22 -2.66 14.99
CA GLY A 154 -18.01 -1.29 14.48
C GLY A 154 -16.93 -0.49 15.21
N TRP A 155 -16.18 -1.12 16.09
CA TRP A 155 -15.08 -0.51 16.84
C TRP A 155 -13.74 -1.22 16.60
N ILE A 156 -12.68 -0.44 16.67
CA ILE A 156 -11.29 -0.89 16.64
C ILE A 156 -10.59 -0.34 17.89
N VAL A 157 -9.86 -1.19 18.59
CA VAL A 157 -8.95 -0.79 19.66
C VAL A 157 -7.52 -0.94 19.16
N GLN A 158 -6.74 0.12 19.23
CA GLN A 158 -5.37 0.16 18.74
C GLN A 158 -4.41 0.56 19.86
N GLU A 159 -3.23 -0.04 19.91
CA GLU A 159 -2.16 0.38 20.82
C GLU A 159 -1.82 1.85 20.56
N TYR A 160 -1.82 2.65 21.64
CA TYR A 160 -1.48 4.05 21.57
C TYR A 160 0.03 4.26 21.67
N VAL A 161 0.61 4.94 20.68
CA VAL A 161 2.01 5.38 20.71
C VAL A 161 2.15 6.54 21.69
N ALA A 162 2.48 6.21 22.94
CA ALA A 162 2.44 7.13 24.08
C ALA A 162 3.65 8.09 24.18
N ARG A 163 4.75 7.78 23.49
CA ARG A 163 5.96 8.61 23.43
C ARG A 163 6.22 9.10 22.01
N PRO A 164 5.38 9.99 21.45
CA PRO A 164 5.63 10.57 20.14
C PRO A 164 6.88 11.47 20.19
N HIS A 165 7.58 11.58 19.08
CA HIS A 165 8.48 12.70 18.86
C HIS A 165 7.64 13.97 18.73
N LEU A 166 8.11 15.08 19.30
CA LEU A 166 7.34 16.32 19.38
C LEU A 166 8.00 17.39 18.52
N TYR A 167 7.19 18.15 17.78
CA TYR A 167 7.62 19.36 17.08
C TYR A 167 7.20 20.55 17.93
N GLU A 168 8.17 21.27 18.49
CA GLU A 168 7.92 22.42 19.39
C GLU A 168 6.95 22.08 20.53
N GLY A 169 7.10 20.89 21.14
CA GLY A 169 6.26 20.41 22.24
C GLY A 169 4.88 19.88 21.84
N ARG A 170 4.55 19.84 20.54
CA ARG A 170 3.25 19.37 20.02
C ARG A 170 3.40 18.03 19.29
N LYS A 171 2.40 17.17 19.44
CA LYS A 171 2.30 15.91 18.69
C LYS A 171 2.03 16.20 17.22
N TYR A 172 2.56 15.38 16.32
CA TYR A 172 2.31 15.52 14.88
C TYR A 172 2.20 14.18 14.17
N VAL A 173 1.62 14.20 12.97
CA VAL A 173 1.77 13.11 11.98
C VAL A 173 2.26 13.70 10.67
N LEU A 174 3.06 12.96 9.91
CA LEU A 174 3.47 13.29 8.55
C LEU A 174 2.40 12.79 7.59
N ARG A 175 1.87 13.68 6.76
CA ARG A 175 1.09 13.36 5.56
C ARG A 175 2.05 13.15 4.40
N LEU A 176 2.14 11.91 3.94
CA LEU A 176 2.95 11.48 2.80
C LEU A 176 2.03 11.02 1.65
N TYR A 177 2.48 11.17 0.40
CA TYR A 177 1.69 10.77 -0.76
C TYR A 177 2.40 9.65 -1.52
N VAL A 178 1.69 8.53 -1.72
CA VAL A 178 2.20 7.39 -2.50
C VAL A 178 1.28 7.14 -3.67
N LEU A 179 1.83 7.14 -4.88
CA LEU A 179 1.12 6.82 -6.12
C LEU A 179 1.49 5.41 -6.57
N ILE A 180 0.51 4.50 -6.66
CA ILE A 180 0.67 3.16 -7.24
C ILE A 180 0.22 3.25 -8.69
N THR A 181 1.12 2.99 -9.65
CA THR A 181 0.81 3.04 -11.09
C THR A 181 0.67 1.66 -11.73
N SER A 182 1.09 0.60 -11.04
CA SER A 182 0.93 -0.78 -11.49
C SER A 182 1.06 -1.73 -10.31
N VAL A 183 0.35 -2.87 -10.35
CA VAL A 183 0.47 -3.95 -9.35
C VAL A 183 1.17 -5.20 -9.89
N GLU A 184 1.28 -5.34 -11.22
CA GLU A 184 1.98 -6.43 -11.89
C GLU A 184 2.73 -5.91 -13.15
N PRO A 185 4.03 -5.54 -13.02
CA PRO A 185 4.81 -5.44 -11.78
C PRO A 185 4.30 -4.38 -10.81
N LEU A 186 4.64 -4.51 -9.53
CA LEU A 186 4.37 -3.47 -8.55
C LEU A 186 5.29 -2.26 -8.78
N VAL A 187 4.69 -1.15 -9.22
CA VAL A 187 5.36 0.13 -9.39
C VAL A 187 4.65 1.16 -8.53
N ALA A 188 5.38 1.70 -7.56
CA ALA A 188 4.88 2.73 -6.66
C ALA A 188 5.90 3.87 -6.52
N TRP A 189 5.38 5.07 -6.32
CA TRP A 189 6.16 6.30 -6.27
C TRP A 189 5.81 7.06 -5.00
N LEU A 190 6.82 7.64 -4.34
CA LEU A 190 6.64 8.54 -3.21
C LEU A 190 6.77 9.97 -3.72
N TYR A 191 5.81 10.83 -3.40
CA TYR A 191 5.96 12.25 -3.68
C TYR A 191 6.96 12.88 -2.70
N GLU A 192 7.85 13.72 -3.21
CA GLU A 192 8.94 14.28 -2.42
C GLU A 192 8.46 15.23 -1.32
N GLU A 193 7.37 15.93 -1.60
CA GLU A 193 6.75 16.89 -0.70
C GLU A 193 5.56 16.29 0.08
N GLY A 194 5.28 16.91 1.21
CA GLY A 194 4.21 16.56 2.14
C GLY A 194 4.21 17.55 3.29
N PHE A 195 3.53 17.22 4.39
CA PHE A 195 3.49 18.12 5.54
C PHE A 195 3.25 17.40 6.87
N GLN A 196 3.77 17.98 7.94
CA GLN A 196 3.34 17.67 9.30
C GLN A 196 1.94 18.25 9.54
N LYS A 197 1.10 17.50 10.24
CA LYS A 197 -0.14 17.96 10.84
C LYS A 197 0.03 18.04 12.34
N LEU A 198 0.07 19.25 12.89
CA LEU A 198 0.27 19.45 14.32
C LEU A 198 -1.05 19.31 15.09
N ALA A 199 -0.95 18.76 16.30
CA ALA A 199 -1.95 18.92 17.34
C ALA A 199 -2.02 20.40 17.76
N SER A 200 -3.19 20.89 18.13
CA SER A 200 -3.41 22.30 18.50
C SER A 200 -3.04 22.63 19.95
N ALA A 201 -2.87 21.61 20.81
CA ALA A 201 -2.39 21.77 22.17
C ALA A 201 -1.01 21.10 22.39
N PRO A 202 -0.20 21.59 23.35
CA PRO A 202 1.01 20.90 23.80
C PRO A 202 0.72 19.47 24.22
N TYR A 203 1.65 18.55 23.92
CA TYR A 203 1.50 17.15 24.28
C TYR A 203 1.71 16.96 25.78
N ASP A 204 0.69 16.45 26.46
CA ASP A 204 0.77 16.06 27.86
C ASP A 204 0.36 14.58 27.99
N PRO A 205 1.28 13.66 28.34
CA PRO A 205 0.92 12.27 28.59
C PRO A 205 0.04 12.09 29.83
N ASP A 206 -0.03 13.05 30.74
CA ASP A 206 -0.79 12.92 31.99
C ASP A 206 -2.23 13.46 31.88
N ASP A 207 -2.59 14.08 30.73
CA ASP A 207 -3.95 14.53 30.41
C ASP A 207 -4.58 13.78 29.21
N PRO A 208 -4.92 12.48 29.36
CA PRO A 208 -5.49 11.67 28.28
C PRO A 208 -6.87 12.16 27.79
N GLY A 209 -7.53 13.06 28.54
CA GLY A 209 -8.81 13.66 28.17
C GLY A 209 -8.69 14.77 27.14
N ASN A 210 -7.50 15.37 27.00
CA ASN A 210 -7.26 16.45 26.05
C ASN A 210 -7.07 15.91 24.63
N ILE A 211 -8.17 15.81 23.91
CA ILE A 211 -8.17 15.36 22.51
C ILE A 211 -7.31 16.24 21.59
N TYR A 212 -7.15 17.53 21.92
CA TYR A 212 -6.37 18.49 21.14
C TYR A 212 -4.86 18.33 21.28
N ALA A 213 -4.40 17.59 22.31
CA ALA A 213 -3.00 17.20 22.49
C ALA A 213 -2.71 15.83 21.85
N HIS A 214 -3.71 14.96 21.78
CA HIS A 214 -3.55 13.56 21.38
C HIS A 214 -3.97 13.24 19.94
N LEU A 215 -4.82 14.06 19.33
CA LEU A 215 -5.29 13.89 17.96
C LEU A 215 -4.75 15.02 17.06
N THR A 216 -4.31 14.65 15.86
CA THR A 216 -3.71 15.56 14.86
C THR A 216 -4.65 15.81 13.67
N ASN A 217 -5.88 15.32 13.74
CA ASN A 217 -6.89 15.53 12.71
C ASN A 217 -7.27 17.01 12.64
N PRO A 218 -7.24 17.65 11.46
CA PRO A 218 -7.61 19.06 11.29
C PRO A 218 -9.03 19.34 11.79
N ASP A 219 -10.00 18.49 11.43
CA ASP A 219 -11.41 18.65 11.82
C ASP A 219 -11.63 18.64 13.34
N VAL A 220 -10.79 17.92 14.09
CA VAL A 220 -10.84 17.91 15.56
C VAL A 220 -10.18 19.17 16.09
N ASN A 221 -9.01 19.52 15.57
CA ASN A 221 -8.24 20.65 16.09
C ASN A 221 -8.88 22.00 15.77
N GLU A 222 -9.58 22.13 14.64
CA GLU A 222 -10.35 23.32 14.27
C GLU A 222 -11.40 23.69 15.34
N THR A 223 -11.93 22.73 16.11
CA THR A 223 -12.87 23.01 17.20
C THR A 223 -12.20 23.55 18.47
N ASN A 224 -10.86 23.62 18.52
CA ASN A 224 -10.13 24.18 19.64
C ASN A 224 -10.08 25.72 19.58
N THR A 225 -11.17 26.36 20.02
CA THR A 225 -11.30 27.83 20.04
C THR A 225 -10.32 28.52 20.99
N ALA A 226 -9.60 27.78 21.83
CA ALA A 226 -8.58 28.34 22.72
C ALA A 226 -7.21 28.49 22.04
N ALA A 227 -6.96 27.77 20.94
CA ALA A 227 -5.73 27.91 20.16
C ALA A 227 -5.84 29.10 19.20
N PRO A 228 -4.84 30.00 19.13
CA PRO A 228 -4.85 31.09 18.17
C PRO A 228 -4.75 30.59 16.72
N SER A 229 -4.05 29.46 16.54
CA SER A 229 -3.90 28.76 15.28
C SER A 229 -4.18 27.26 15.51
N PRO A 230 -5.43 26.83 15.32
CA PRO A 230 -5.84 25.46 15.61
C PRO A 230 -5.34 24.45 14.56
N VAL A 231 -5.14 24.87 13.30
CA VAL A 231 -4.73 23.97 12.22
C VAL A 231 -3.41 24.46 11.63
N VAL A 232 -2.30 23.88 12.08
CA VAL A 232 -0.95 24.23 11.64
C VAL A 232 -0.33 23.09 10.84
N PHE A 233 0.10 23.39 9.61
CA PHE A 233 0.86 22.49 8.76
C PHE A 233 2.27 22.99 8.51
N VAL A 234 3.24 22.08 8.60
CA VAL A 234 4.66 22.38 8.38
C VAL A 234 5.19 21.51 7.24
N GLY A 235 5.63 22.13 6.15
CA GLY A 235 6.17 21.41 5.00
C GLY A 235 7.38 20.53 5.33
N LEU A 236 7.54 19.42 4.59
CA LEU A 236 8.63 18.47 4.84
C LEU A 236 10.02 19.09 4.71
N GLY A 237 10.23 20.02 3.77
CA GLY A 237 11.51 20.74 3.66
C GLY A 237 11.90 21.44 4.97
N ARG A 238 10.99 22.21 5.57
CA ARG A 238 11.18 22.89 6.86
C ARG A 238 11.33 21.89 8.01
N TYR A 239 10.53 20.82 8.01
CA TYR A 239 10.65 19.75 9.01
C TYR A 239 12.05 19.12 9.01
N ARG A 240 12.55 18.74 7.83
CA ARG A 240 13.87 18.11 7.68
C ARG A 240 15.00 19.04 8.08
N GLN A 241 14.88 20.33 7.75
CA GLN A 241 15.82 21.33 8.25
C GLN A 241 15.82 21.41 9.77
N TRP A 242 14.63 21.50 10.39
CA TRP A 242 14.50 21.55 11.83
C TRP A 242 15.07 20.30 12.51
N LEU A 243 14.87 19.09 11.96
CA LEU A 243 15.50 17.86 12.46
C LEU A 243 17.04 17.98 12.51
N ARG A 244 17.66 18.48 11.45
CA ARG A 244 19.11 18.70 11.40
C ARG A 244 19.57 19.72 12.45
N GLU A 245 18.80 20.78 12.67
CA GLU A 245 19.07 21.78 13.71
C GLU A 245 18.98 21.18 15.12
N GLN A 246 18.15 20.15 15.33
CA GLN A 246 18.09 19.36 16.57
C GLN A 246 19.18 18.27 16.65
N GLY A 247 20.07 18.16 15.66
CA GLY A 247 21.11 17.13 15.61
C GLY A 247 20.60 15.74 15.20
N ILE A 248 19.40 15.65 14.62
CA ILE A 248 18.81 14.41 14.13
C ILE A 248 19.19 14.21 12.66
N ASP A 249 19.65 12.99 12.33
CA ASP A 249 19.88 12.57 10.94
C ASP A 249 18.54 12.37 10.22
N ASP A 250 18.13 13.38 9.45
CA ASP A 250 16.89 13.34 8.69
C ASP A 250 16.95 12.34 7.53
N ALA A 251 18.14 12.08 6.96
CA ALA A 251 18.28 11.12 5.87
C ALA A 251 18.00 9.70 6.38
N ALA A 252 18.60 9.30 7.50
CA ALA A 252 18.35 8.00 8.12
C ALA A 252 16.89 7.81 8.51
N LEU A 253 16.23 8.84 9.06
CA LEU A 253 14.80 8.77 9.39
C LEU A 253 13.94 8.56 8.15
N PHE A 254 14.20 9.31 7.07
CA PHE A 254 13.40 9.19 5.84
C PHE A 254 13.64 7.89 5.09
N THR A 255 14.85 7.30 5.16
CA THR A 255 15.08 5.93 4.67
C THR A 255 14.17 4.93 5.39
N ARG A 256 14.07 5.00 6.73
CA ARG A 256 13.15 4.13 7.50
C ARG A 256 11.68 4.35 7.14
N ILE A 257 11.29 5.60 6.85
CA ILE A 257 9.94 5.91 6.37
C ILE A 257 9.72 5.26 5.00
N GLU A 258 10.65 5.39 4.06
CA GLU A 258 10.56 4.78 2.74
C GLU A 258 10.47 3.25 2.81
N ASP A 259 11.25 2.61 3.68
CA ASP A 259 11.19 1.16 3.88
C ASP A 259 9.82 0.72 4.43
N MET A 260 9.28 1.45 5.42
CA MET A 260 7.93 1.25 5.94
C MET A 260 6.88 1.36 4.82
N LEU A 261 6.96 2.41 4.00
CA LEU A 261 6.02 2.64 2.90
C LEU A 261 6.13 1.56 1.82
N ARG A 262 7.35 1.13 1.48
CA ARG A 262 7.62 0.06 0.51
C ARG A 262 7.03 -1.26 0.98
N MET A 263 7.27 -1.65 2.22
CA MET A 263 6.68 -2.87 2.80
C MET A 263 5.15 -2.80 2.86
N THR A 264 4.59 -1.61 3.09
CA THR A 264 3.14 -1.40 3.08
C THR A 264 2.53 -1.66 1.69
N VAL A 265 3.10 -1.11 0.62
CA VAL A 265 2.57 -1.33 -0.74
C VAL A 265 2.77 -2.77 -1.21
N ILE A 266 3.91 -3.40 -0.87
CA ILE A 266 4.18 -4.81 -1.15
C ILE A 266 3.14 -5.72 -0.46
N ALA A 267 2.81 -5.44 0.80
CA ALA A 267 1.80 -6.19 1.54
C ALA A 267 0.39 -6.09 0.92
N GLY A 268 0.03 -4.91 0.39
CA GLY A 268 -1.26 -4.68 -0.27
C GLY A 268 -1.39 -5.30 -1.66
N ARG A 269 -0.28 -5.51 -2.38
CA ARG A 269 -0.22 -5.93 -3.79
C ARG A 269 -1.18 -7.05 -4.13
N GLU A 270 -1.15 -8.16 -3.38
CA GLU A 270 -1.91 -9.35 -3.76
C GLU A 270 -3.41 -9.16 -3.67
N ASN A 271 -3.88 -8.44 -2.66
CA ASN A 271 -5.32 -8.16 -2.53
C ASN A 271 -5.81 -7.37 -3.74
N MET A 272 -5.01 -6.39 -4.20
CA MET A 272 -5.30 -5.65 -5.41
C MET A 272 -5.21 -6.54 -6.65
N ARG A 273 -4.12 -7.30 -6.83
CA ARG A 273 -3.94 -8.19 -7.98
C ARG A 273 -5.06 -9.22 -8.13
N ARG A 274 -5.49 -9.86 -7.03
CA ARG A 274 -6.61 -10.81 -7.05
C ARG A 274 -7.90 -10.12 -7.46
N ARG A 275 -8.20 -8.98 -6.86
CA ARG A 275 -9.43 -8.27 -7.17
C ARG A 275 -9.45 -7.78 -8.62
N LEU A 276 -8.30 -7.33 -9.14
CA LEU A 276 -8.14 -7.00 -10.56
C LEU A 276 -8.38 -8.19 -11.48
N ALA A 277 -7.92 -9.38 -11.11
CA ALA A 277 -8.17 -10.59 -11.90
C ALA A 277 -9.63 -11.07 -11.85
N GLU A 278 -10.37 -10.73 -10.78
CA GLU A 278 -11.81 -11.00 -10.65
C GLU A 278 -12.67 -10.00 -11.42
N VAL A 279 -12.19 -8.78 -11.62
CA VAL A 279 -12.85 -7.79 -12.47
C VAL A 279 -12.54 -8.15 -13.91
N GLU A 280 -13.56 -8.57 -14.68
CA GLU A 280 -13.43 -8.98 -16.08
C GLU A 280 -13.20 -7.78 -17.04
N ALA A 281 -12.36 -6.82 -16.66
CA ALA A 281 -12.08 -5.58 -17.37
C ALA A 281 -10.58 -5.35 -17.57
N ASP A 282 -10.22 -4.47 -18.50
CA ASP A 282 -8.82 -4.09 -18.71
C ASP A 282 -8.39 -3.01 -17.73
N THR A 283 -8.00 -3.45 -16.54
CA THR A 283 -7.64 -2.56 -15.44
C THR A 283 -6.22 -1.99 -15.52
N ARG A 284 -5.57 -2.05 -16.69
CA ARG A 284 -4.25 -1.41 -16.91
C ARG A 284 -4.30 0.11 -16.78
N GLY A 285 -5.48 0.71 -16.90
CA GLY A 285 -5.73 2.13 -16.67
C GLY A 285 -5.92 2.53 -15.20
N CYS A 286 -5.87 1.58 -14.26
CA CYS A 286 -6.04 1.86 -12.83
C CYS A 286 -4.73 2.37 -12.20
N TYR A 287 -4.84 3.43 -11.41
CA TYR A 287 -3.78 3.92 -10.54
C TYR A 287 -4.37 4.29 -9.17
N GLU A 288 -3.55 4.45 -8.14
CA GLU A 288 -4.04 4.78 -6.80
C GLU A 288 -3.16 5.83 -6.14
N LEU A 289 -3.75 6.97 -5.78
CA LEU A 289 -3.09 7.98 -4.94
C LEU A 289 -3.51 7.78 -3.48
N LEU A 290 -2.56 7.38 -2.64
CA LEU A 290 -2.75 7.16 -1.21
C LEU A 290 -2.17 8.34 -0.40
N GLY A 291 -2.93 8.84 0.57
CA GLY A 291 -2.41 9.73 1.61
C GLY A 291 -2.11 8.96 2.87
N ILE A 292 -0.84 8.85 3.25
CA ILE A 292 -0.39 8.03 4.39
C ILE A 292 -0.07 8.93 5.56
N ASP A 293 -0.66 8.63 6.72
CA ASP A 293 -0.36 9.31 7.98
C ASP A 293 0.67 8.50 8.75
N CYS A 294 1.87 9.07 8.92
CA CYS A 294 3.01 8.47 9.59
C CYS A 294 3.32 9.22 10.88
N LEU A 295 3.33 8.54 12.02
CA LEU A 295 3.74 9.08 13.32
C LEU A 295 5.21 8.72 13.58
N ILE A 296 6.00 9.65 14.10
CA ILE A 296 7.37 9.37 14.55
C ILE A 296 7.35 9.29 16.08
N ASP A 297 7.91 8.23 16.65
CA ASP A 297 8.07 8.12 18.11
C ASP A 297 9.38 8.76 18.60
N ALA A 298 9.53 8.88 19.92
CA ALA A 298 10.67 9.51 20.56
C ALA A 298 12.02 8.82 20.27
N ASP A 299 12.00 7.56 19.82
CA ASP A 299 13.18 6.80 19.41
C ASP A 299 13.40 6.91 17.88
N LEU A 300 12.70 7.85 17.22
CA LEU A 300 12.71 8.13 15.79
C LEU A 300 12.27 6.94 14.92
N LYS A 301 11.46 6.04 15.48
CA LYS A 301 10.83 4.97 14.70
C LYS A 301 9.55 5.48 14.03
N PRO A 302 9.39 5.26 12.71
CA PRO A 302 8.16 5.60 12.01
C PRO A 302 7.09 4.53 12.28
N TRP A 303 5.86 5.01 12.41
CA TRP A 303 4.65 4.21 12.61
C TRP A 303 3.60 4.58 11.58
N ILE A 304 3.08 3.59 10.85
CA ILE A 304 1.95 3.81 9.96
C ILE A 304 0.65 3.85 10.78
N MET A 305 -0.08 4.95 10.68
CA MET A 305 -1.30 5.16 11.45
C MET A 305 -2.56 4.86 10.61
N GLU A 306 -2.55 5.29 9.35
CA GLU A 306 -3.60 5.01 8.36
C GLU A 306 -3.12 5.28 6.93
N CYS A 307 -3.75 4.59 5.97
CA CYS A 307 -3.72 4.95 4.55
C CYS A 307 -5.10 5.50 4.17
N ASN A 308 -5.15 6.71 3.65
CA ASN A 308 -6.37 7.37 3.25
C ASN A 308 -6.62 7.17 1.74
N LEU A 309 -7.79 6.61 1.43
CA LEU A 309 -8.37 6.60 0.09
C LEU A 309 -8.76 8.04 -0.29
N SER A 310 -8.51 8.45 -1.55
CA SER A 310 -8.87 9.79 -2.05
C SER A 310 -8.44 10.89 -1.07
N PRO A 311 -7.13 11.05 -0.79
CA PRO A 311 -6.68 12.02 0.21
C PRO A 311 -7.21 13.42 -0.11
N SER A 312 -7.78 14.10 0.89
CA SER A 312 -8.39 15.42 0.68
C SER A 312 -7.42 16.39 0.02
N LEU A 313 -7.88 16.97 -1.09
CA LEU A 313 -7.19 18.00 -1.85
C LEU A 313 -7.62 19.43 -1.45
N GLU A 314 -8.52 19.59 -0.47
CA GLU A 314 -8.93 20.90 0.05
C GLU A 314 -7.83 21.53 0.90
N VAL A 315 -7.78 22.86 0.99
CA VAL A 315 -6.84 23.56 1.86
C VAL A 315 -7.52 23.79 3.21
N CYS A 316 -6.97 23.22 4.28
CA CYS A 316 -7.56 23.27 5.61
C CYS A 316 -6.90 24.33 6.51
N ALA A 317 -5.58 24.52 6.38
CA ALA A 317 -4.87 25.51 7.17
C ALA A 317 -5.11 26.93 6.64
N ALA A 318 -5.12 27.93 7.53
CA ALA A 318 -5.09 29.32 7.10
C ALA A 318 -3.76 29.64 6.39
N PRO A 319 -3.69 30.69 5.53
CA PRO A 319 -2.50 30.99 4.74
C PRO A 319 -1.20 31.04 5.56
N ASP A 320 -1.22 31.80 6.66
CA ASP A 320 -0.07 32.00 7.55
C ASP A 320 0.29 30.74 8.38
N ASP A 321 -0.65 29.79 8.49
CA ASP A 321 -0.51 28.54 9.24
C ASP A 321 -0.09 27.34 8.38
N GLY A 322 0.33 27.61 7.15
CA GLY A 322 0.78 26.61 6.18
C GLY A 322 -0.23 26.30 5.07
N GLY A 323 -1.34 27.02 4.99
CA GLY A 323 -2.37 26.86 3.95
C GLY A 323 -1.84 27.11 2.54
N ASP A 324 -1.02 28.14 2.34
CA ASP A 324 -0.42 28.43 1.03
C ASP A 324 0.50 27.30 0.56
N PHE A 325 1.31 26.77 1.49
CA PHE A 325 2.18 25.64 1.23
C PHE A 325 1.36 24.36 0.94
N GLU A 326 0.30 24.11 1.72
CA GLU A 326 -0.61 22.99 1.51
C GLU A 326 -1.22 23.04 0.10
N ALA A 327 -1.76 24.20 -0.29
CA ALA A 327 -2.35 24.43 -1.60
C ALA A 327 -1.35 24.18 -2.73
N ALA A 328 -0.16 24.78 -2.64
CA ALA A 328 0.90 24.62 -3.63
C ALA A 328 1.38 23.16 -3.75
N THR A 329 1.49 22.46 -2.62
CA THR A 329 1.91 21.05 -2.58
C THR A 329 0.87 20.16 -3.25
N LYS A 330 -0.42 20.33 -2.93
CA LYS A 330 -1.51 19.53 -3.50
C LYS A 330 -1.71 19.78 -5.00
N ARG A 331 -1.59 21.05 -5.42
CA ARG A 331 -1.62 21.41 -6.85
C ARG A 331 -0.51 20.71 -7.63
N ARG A 332 0.76 20.88 -7.21
CA ARG A 332 1.92 20.27 -7.88
C ARG A 332 1.87 18.73 -7.85
N LEU A 333 1.43 18.14 -6.73
CA LEU A 333 1.23 16.70 -6.61
C LEU A 333 0.34 16.16 -7.74
N VAL A 334 -0.78 16.83 -8.00
CA VAL A 334 -1.74 16.40 -9.02
C VAL A 334 -1.22 16.68 -10.43
N GLU A 335 -0.59 17.83 -10.66
CA GLU A 335 0.07 18.16 -11.94
C GLU A 335 1.14 17.12 -12.31
N ASP A 336 2.04 16.81 -11.39
CA ASP A 336 3.10 15.81 -11.58
C ASP A 336 2.52 14.41 -11.78
N MET A 337 1.43 14.07 -11.08
CA MET A 337 0.76 12.77 -11.24
C MET A 337 0.14 12.65 -12.64
N VAL A 338 -0.56 13.70 -13.11
CA VAL A 338 -1.12 13.76 -14.47
C VAL A 338 -0.02 13.60 -15.53
N ALA A 339 1.13 14.24 -15.33
CA ALA A 339 2.30 14.12 -16.20
C ALA A 339 2.91 12.71 -16.16
N LEU A 340 3.14 12.15 -14.97
CA LEU A 340 3.72 10.82 -14.76
C LEU A 340 2.87 9.74 -15.44
N LEU A 341 1.55 9.77 -15.23
CA LEU A 341 0.59 8.87 -15.84
C LEU A 341 0.46 9.08 -17.35
N GLY A 342 0.89 10.23 -17.87
CA GLY A 342 0.78 10.58 -19.28
C GLY A 342 -0.67 10.82 -19.71
N LEU A 343 -1.52 11.35 -18.84
CA LEU A 343 -2.93 11.59 -19.20
C LEU A 343 -3.03 12.67 -20.30
N ASN A 344 -2.10 13.63 -20.33
CA ASN A 344 -2.00 14.63 -21.41
C ASN A 344 -1.26 14.12 -22.66
N GLU A 345 -0.96 12.82 -22.77
CA GLU A 345 -0.46 12.22 -23.99
C GLU A 345 -1.58 11.62 -24.85
N ILE A 346 -1.31 11.51 -26.15
CA ILE A 346 -2.13 10.71 -27.06
C ILE A 346 -1.79 9.23 -26.84
N PRO A 347 -2.78 8.34 -26.62
CA PRO A 347 -2.53 6.91 -26.52
C PRO A 347 -1.75 6.40 -27.73
N ASP A 348 -0.64 5.70 -27.47
CA ASP A 348 0.26 5.17 -28.49
C ASP A 348 -0.19 3.76 -28.91
N PRO A 349 -0.76 3.56 -30.11
CA PRO A 349 -1.25 2.25 -30.53
C PRO A 349 -0.15 1.18 -30.59
N ALA A 350 1.09 1.59 -30.90
CA ALA A 350 2.21 0.65 -30.95
C ALA A 350 2.48 0.10 -29.55
N LEU A 351 2.53 0.96 -28.53
CA LEU A 351 2.68 0.54 -27.13
C LEU A 351 1.50 -0.34 -26.68
N LEU A 352 0.26 -0.02 -27.04
CA LEU A 352 -0.91 -0.83 -26.64
C LEU A 352 -0.85 -2.26 -27.22
N SER A 353 -0.31 -2.40 -28.43
CA SER A 353 -0.17 -3.68 -29.13
C SER A 353 1.13 -4.45 -28.83
N ALA A 354 2.11 -3.80 -28.19
CA ALA A 354 3.43 -4.40 -27.97
C ALA A 354 3.37 -5.61 -27.01
N PRO A 355 4.32 -6.55 -27.12
CA PRO A 355 4.47 -7.66 -26.18
C PRO A 355 4.56 -7.17 -24.73
N VAL A 356 3.99 -7.93 -23.79
CA VAL A 356 3.93 -7.54 -22.37
C VAL A 356 5.29 -7.14 -21.78
N PRO A 357 6.40 -7.88 -22.00
CA PRO A 357 7.70 -7.51 -21.45
C PRO A 357 8.20 -6.15 -21.94
N GLU A 358 7.97 -5.84 -23.22
CA GLU A 358 8.35 -4.57 -23.83
C GLU A 358 7.49 -3.44 -23.26
N ARG A 359 6.17 -3.64 -23.16
CA ARG A 359 5.27 -2.65 -22.57
C ARG A 359 5.64 -2.28 -21.15
N ILE A 360 6.02 -3.25 -20.31
CA ILE A 360 6.44 -3.00 -18.93
C ILE A 360 7.60 -2.01 -18.91
N ILE A 361 8.64 -2.27 -19.71
CA ILE A 361 9.83 -1.41 -19.76
C ILE A 361 9.51 -0.05 -20.36
N THR A 362 8.85 0.00 -21.53
CA THR A 362 8.51 1.27 -22.18
C THR A 362 7.61 2.14 -21.31
N THR A 363 6.61 1.54 -20.63
CA THR A 363 5.73 2.28 -19.70
C THR A 363 6.51 2.83 -18.53
N PHE A 364 7.35 2.01 -17.90
CA PHE A 364 8.19 2.44 -16.77
C PHE A 364 9.17 3.55 -17.17
N THR A 365 9.84 3.43 -18.33
CA THR A 365 10.75 4.47 -18.84
C THR A 365 10.02 5.78 -19.09
N ARG A 366 8.82 5.73 -19.70
CA ARG A 366 7.99 6.93 -19.94
C ARG A 366 7.51 7.57 -18.64
N GLN A 367 7.10 6.78 -17.64
CA GLN A 367 6.72 7.29 -16.32
C GLN A 367 7.93 7.95 -15.63
N THR A 368 9.10 7.31 -15.65
CA THR A 368 10.33 7.83 -15.07
C THR A 368 10.74 9.17 -15.68
N ALA A 369 10.59 9.33 -16.99
CA ALA A 369 10.92 10.58 -17.70
C ALA A 369 9.97 11.75 -17.36
N ARG A 370 8.76 11.45 -16.87
CA ARG A 370 7.70 12.45 -16.58
C ARG A 370 7.35 12.51 -15.09
N ARG A 371 8.21 11.99 -14.24
CA ARG A 371 7.90 11.75 -12.82
C ARG A 371 7.67 13.01 -11.99
N GLY A 372 8.12 14.19 -12.45
CA GLY A 372 8.03 15.42 -11.66
C GLY A 372 8.65 15.24 -10.28
N GLY A 373 7.96 15.68 -9.23
CA GLY A 373 8.34 15.49 -7.82
C GLY A 373 8.12 14.08 -7.25
N PHE A 374 7.83 13.06 -8.08
CA PHE A 374 7.76 11.67 -7.62
C PHE A 374 9.11 10.98 -7.70
N ARG A 375 9.51 10.31 -6.61
CA ARG A 375 10.64 9.37 -6.56
C ARG A 375 10.14 7.93 -6.60
N LEU A 376 10.92 7.03 -7.22
CA LEU A 376 10.58 5.60 -7.23
C LEU A 376 10.65 5.04 -5.81
N LEU A 377 9.55 4.48 -5.32
CA LEU A 377 9.46 3.81 -4.01
C LEU A 377 9.61 2.29 -4.16
N CYS A 378 8.95 1.73 -5.18
CA CYS A 378 8.93 0.31 -5.51
C CYS A 378 9.04 0.16 -7.04
N PRO A 379 9.99 -0.62 -7.59
CA PRO A 379 10.98 -1.46 -6.89
C PRO A 379 11.97 -0.71 -6.00
N GLY A 380 12.49 -1.39 -4.97
CA GLY A 380 13.51 -0.84 -4.07
C GLY A 380 14.92 -0.84 -4.71
N PRO A 381 15.87 -0.07 -4.16
CA PRO A 381 17.21 0.08 -4.72
C PRO A 381 18.11 -1.15 -4.55
N ASP A 382 17.87 -1.98 -3.53
CA ASP A 382 18.54 -3.27 -3.34
C ASP A 382 17.66 -4.39 -3.92
N PRO A 383 18.09 -5.04 -5.03
CA PRO A 383 17.29 -6.08 -5.66
C PRO A 383 17.12 -7.33 -4.79
N ALA A 384 18.10 -7.70 -3.97
CA ALA A 384 18.01 -8.87 -3.10
C ALA A 384 17.00 -8.64 -1.97
N ALA A 385 17.11 -7.51 -1.29
CA ALA A 385 16.16 -7.13 -0.25
C ALA A 385 14.75 -6.95 -0.82
N HIS A 386 14.62 -6.38 -2.02
CA HIS A 386 13.35 -6.17 -2.68
C HIS A 386 12.64 -7.48 -3.02
N LEU A 387 13.34 -8.44 -3.63
CA LEU A 387 12.76 -9.74 -3.97
C LEU A 387 12.38 -10.54 -2.71
N ALA A 388 13.22 -10.49 -1.67
CA ALA A 388 12.97 -11.17 -0.40
C ALA A 388 11.78 -10.59 0.38
N ALA A 389 11.36 -9.35 0.10
CA ALA A 389 10.20 -8.72 0.72
C ALA A 389 8.85 -9.30 0.23
N PHE A 390 8.81 -10.02 -0.89
CA PHE A 390 7.58 -10.69 -1.34
C PHE A 390 7.52 -12.14 -0.84
N PRO A 391 6.34 -12.70 -0.50
CA PRO A 391 6.20 -14.15 -0.33
C PRO A 391 6.81 -14.90 -1.52
N ALA A 392 6.40 -14.54 -2.74
CA ALA A 392 7.17 -14.67 -3.96
C ALA A 392 6.89 -13.48 -4.92
N PRO A 393 7.87 -13.01 -5.70
CA PRO A 393 7.66 -11.98 -6.71
C PRO A 393 6.91 -12.53 -7.92
N GLY A 394 6.31 -11.66 -8.74
CA GLY A 394 5.75 -12.03 -10.04
C GLY A 394 6.78 -11.94 -11.16
N ALA A 395 6.49 -12.56 -12.32
CA ALA A 395 7.37 -12.50 -13.49
C ALA A 395 7.62 -11.05 -13.97
N GLY A 396 6.60 -10.19 -13.88
CA GLY A 396 6.73 -8.76 -14.18
C GLY A 396 7.71 -8.06 -13.25
N ASP A 397 7.68 -8.38 -11.94
CA ASP A 397 8.54 -7.76 -10.93
C ASP A 397 10.01 -8.13 -11.20
N VAL A 398 10.26 -9.42 -11.46
CA VAL A 398 11.59 -9.93 -11.81
C VAL A 398 12.09 -9.30 -13.12
N HIS A 399 11.23 -9.19 -14.14
CA HIS A 399 11.59 -8.59 -15.43
C HIS A 399 11.96 -7.11 -15.31
N LEU A 400 11.15 -6.32 -14.60
CA LEU A 400 11.42 -4.90 -14.38
C LEU A 400 12.70 -4.70 -13.54
N LEU A 401 12.88 -5.49 -12.48
CA LEU A 401 14.05 -5.38 -11.63
C LEU A 401 15.34 -5.79 -12.38
N ALA A 402 15.28 -6.79 -13.25
CA ALA A 402 16.41 -7.19 -14.09
C ALA A 402 16.78 -6.10 -15.10
N HIS A 403 15.80 -5.37 -15.65
CA HIS A 403 16.08 -4.21 -16.48
C HIS A 403 16.82 -3.10 -15.71
N LEU A 404 16.47 -2.88 -14.44
CA LEU A 404 17.06 -1.85 -13.60
C LEU A 404 18.47 -2.18 -13.09
N HIS A 405 18.72 -3.44 -12.73
CA HIS A 405 19.94 -3.85 -12.02
C HIS A 405 20.81 -4.85 -12.82
N GLY A 406 20.35 -5.30 -13.98
CA GLY A 406 21.01 -6.34 -14.75
C GLY A 406 20.80 -7.73 -14.12
N GLN A 407 21.88 -8.33 -13.63
CA GLN A 407 21.81 -9.66 -13.04
C GLN A 407 21.18 -9.63 -11.64
N LEU A 408 20.18 -10.48 -11.44
CA LEU A 408 19.47 -10.61 -10.17
C LEU A 408 19.98 -11.82 -9.37
N PRO A 409 19.82 -11.81 -8.03
CA PRO A 409 20.05 -13.00 -7.23
C PRO A 409 19.05 -14.11 -7.60
N GLU A 410 19.53 -15.35 -7.59
CA GLU A 410 18.68 -16.51 -7.82
C GLU A 410 17.77 -16.76 -6.63
N LEU A 411 16.47 -16.95 -6.90
CA LEU A 411 15.49 -17.27 -5.88
C LEU A 411 15.28 -18.78 -5.81
N VAL A 412 15.74 -19.36 -4.72
CA VAL A 412 15.55 -20.78 -4.40
C VAL A 412 14.49 -20.88 -3.31
N PHE A 413 13.47 -21.70 -3.55
CA PHE A 413 12.44 -22.01 -2.57
C PHE A 413 12.56 -23.47 -2.15
N ALA A 414 12.18 -23.77 -0.92
CA ALA A 414 12.15 -25.13 -0.40
C ALA A 414 10.74 -25.42 0.17
N PRO A 415 10.28 -26.69 0.11
CA PRO A 415 9.05 -27.09 0.78
C PRO A 415 9.05 -26.74 2.27
N GLU A 416 7.90 -26.29 2.77
CA GLU A 416 7.65 -26.00 4.18
C GLU A 416 6.28 -26.54 4.54
N GLU A 417 6.20 -27.38 5.60
CA GLU A 417 4.92 -27.92 6.10
C GLU A 417 4.01 -28.59 5.04
N ALA A 418 4.59 -29.01 3.90
CA ALA A 418 3.90 -29.68 2.82
C ALA A 418 4.16 -31.19 2.88
N GLY A 419 3.09 -31.99 2.91
CA GLY A 419 3.18 -33.43 2.72
C GLY A 419 3.06 -33.79 1.24
N GLU A 420 3.97 -34.59 0.72
CA GLU A 420 3.86 -35.13 -0.64
C GLU A 420 3.13 -36.47 -0.60
N LEU A 421 2.10 -36.61 -1.43
CA LEU A 421 1.35 -37.84 -1.62
C LEU A 421 1.40 -38.22 -3.10
N TYR A 422 1.69 -39.48 -3.37
CA TYR A 422 1.83 -40.01 -4.72
C TYR A 422 0.68 -40.99 -4.98
N GLU A 423 -0.22 -40.64 -5.89
CA GLU A 423 -1.33 -41.50 -6.32
C GLU A 423 -1.20 -41.78 -7.82
N GLU A 424 -0.94 -43.05 -8.16
CA GLU A 424 -0.68 -43.50 -9.54
C GLU A 424 0.40 -42.64 -10.22
N ASP A 425 0.01 -41.76 -11.15
CA ASP A 425 0.87 -40.85 -11.92
C ASP A 425 0.69 -39.37 -11.51
N ARG A 426 0.11 -39.10 -10.32
CA ARG A 426 -0.16 -37.74 -9.84
C ARG A 426 0.56 -37.42 -8.55
N LEU A 427 1.13 -36.22 -8.51
CA LEU A 427 1.63 -35.60 -7.29
C LEU A 427 0.52 -34.79 -6.64
N LEU A 428 0.24 -35.11 -5.38
CA LEU A 428 -0.68 -34.38 -4.52
C LEU A 428 0.11 -33.70 -3.41
N LEU A 429 -0.26 -32.46 -3.08
CA LEU A 429 0.31 -31.72 -1.96
C LEU A 429 -0.71 -31.59 -0.83
N TYR A 430 -0.33 -32.02 0.37
CA TYR A 430 -1.07 -31.77 1.59
C TYR A 430 -0.61 -30.46 2.24
N ALA A 431 -1.46 -29.44 2.20
CA ALA A 431 -1.26 -28.16 2.87
C ALA A 431 -1.64 -28.28 4.35
N ALA A 432 -0.67 -28.58 5.22
CA ALA A 432 -0.94 -28.85 6.64
C ALA A 432 -1.66 -27.70 7.36
N ARG A 433 -1.35 -26.45 6.99
CA ARG A 433 -2.00 -25.24 7.56
C ARG A 433 -3.46 -25.10 7.18
N GLU A 434 -3.85 -25.58 6.00
CA GLU A 434 -5.22 -25.48 5.49
C GLU A 434 -6.02 -26.76 5.72
N GLY A 435 -5.35 -27.87 6.04
CA GLY A 435 -5.96 -29.20 6.11
C GLY A 435 -6.53 -29.66 4.76
N ARG A 436 -5.90 -29.25 3.65
CA ARG A 436 -6.38 -29.49 2.27
C ARG A 436 -5.35 -30.24 1.43
N ILE A 437 -5.86 -31.08 0.52
CA ILE A 437 -5.05 -31.76 -0.49
C ILE A 437 -5.25 -31.04 -1.83
N MET A 438 -4.16 -30.83 -2.55
CA MET A 438 -4.13 -30.19 -3.87
C MET A 438 -3.53 -31.14 -4.88
N ALA A 439 -4.30 -31.47 -5.93
CA ALA A 439 -3.77 -32.20 -7.07
C ALA A 439 -3.02 -31.27 -8.01
N LEU A 440 -1.76 -31.58 -8.31
CA LEU A 440 -0.97 -30.82 -9.26
C LEU A 440 -1.16 -31.37 -10.68
N ASN A 441 -1.22 -30.47 -11.66
CA ASN A 441 -1.12 -30.85 -13.07
C ASN A 441 0.36 -31.14 -13.42
N GLU A 442 0.62 -31.72 -14.60
CA GLU A 442 1.98 -32.14 -15.00
C GLU A 442 3.02 -31.00 -14.91
N VAL A 443 2.65 -29.78 -15.33
CA VAL A 443 3.55 -28.62 -15.28
C VAL A 443 3.83 -28.21 -13.84
N ALA A 444 2.79 -28.12 -13.00
CA ALA A 444 2.94 -27.80 -11.58
C ALA A 444 3.74 -28.87 -10.83
N SER A 445 3.55 -30.15 -11.15
CA SER A 445 4.35 -31.25 -10.62
C SER A 445 5.83 -31.11 -10.98
N LEU A 446 6.14 -30.81 -12.25
CA LEU A 446 7.52 -30.60 -12.68
C LEU A 446 8.17 -29.38 -12.00
N VAL A 447 7.42 -28.27 -11.86
CA VAL A 447 7.89 -27.08 -11.15
C VAL A 447 8.17 -27.41 -9.69
N TRP A 448 7.25 -28.12 -9.02
CA TRP A 448 7.42 -28.54 -7.62
C TRP A 448 8.66 -29.41 -7.43
N LEU A 449 8.80 -30.48 -8.22
CA LEU A 449 9.90 -31.43 -8.10
C LEU A 449 11.27 -30.75 -8.29
N LYS A 450 11.41 -29.90 -9.32
CA LYS A 450 12.66 -29.17 -9.56
C LYS A 450 12.98 -28.15 -8.46
N MET A 451 11.97 -27.44 -7.97
CA MET A 451 12.14 -26.52 -6.86
C MET A 451 12.56 -27.28 -5.58
N ALA A 452 11.93 -28.43 -5.30
CA ALA A 452 12.29 -29.27 -4.15
C ALA A 452 13.72 -29.82 -4.22
N GLU A 453 14.25 -30.03 -5.43
CA GLU A 453 15.68 -30.36 -5.68
C GLU A 453 16.63 -29.15 -5.50
N GLY A 454 16.10 -27.95 -5.22
CA GLY A 454 16.88 -26.72 -5.01
C GLY A 454 17.16 -25.92 -6.28
N GLU A 455 16.50 -26.24 -7.40
CA GLU A 455 16.67 -25.47 -8.64
C GLU A 455 16.04 -24.07 -8.49
N PRO A 456 16.75 -22.99 -8.86
CA PRO A 456 16.20 -21.64 -8.87
C PRO A 456 14.95 -21.50 -9.73
N ILE A 457 13.92 -20.83 -9.22
CA ILE A 457 12.64 -20.65 -9.91
C ILE A 457 12.80 -19.97 -11.28
N GLY A 458 13.73 -19.01 -11.39
CA GLY A 458 14.03 -18.34 -12.66
C GLY A 458 14.49 -19.33 -13.75
N ARG A 459 15.35 -20.29 -13.39
CA ARG A 459 15.83 -21.32 -14.33
C ARG A 459 14.75 -22.30 -14.73
N ILE A 460 13.89 -22.70 -13.78
CA ILE A 460 12.70 -23.53 -14.07
C ILE A 460 11.78 -22.80 -15.06
N ALA A 461 11.53 -21.51 -14.83
CA ALA A 461 10.69 -20.69 -15.69
C ALA A 461 11.26 -20.56 -17.11
N ASP A 462 12.57 -20.32 -17.23
CA ASP A 462 13.26 -20.23 -18.53
C ASP A 462 13.29 -21.56 -19.28
N MET A 463 13.53 -22.67 -18.58
CA MET A 463 13.50 -24.02 -19.17
C MET A 463 12.13 -24.33 -19.79
N LEU A 464 11.05 -24.04 -19.07
CA LEU A 464 9.69 -24.26 -19.57
C LEU A 464 9.33 -23.29 -20.70
N ALA A 465 9.71 -22.02 -20.55
CA ALA A 465 9.45 -20.98 -21.55
C ALA A 465 10.15 -21.25 -22.89
N ALA A 466 11.35 -21.84 -22.88
CA ALA A 466 12.11 -22.19 -24.08
C ALA A 466 11.41 -23.24 -24.97
N ARG A 467 10.43 -23.98 -24.42
CA ARG A 467 9.64 -25.01 -25.12
C ARG A 467 8.21 -24.58 -25.41
N SER A 468 7.85 -23.34 -25.06
CA SER A 468 6.50 -22.81 -25.17
C SER A 468 6.31 -21.95 -26.42
N SER A 469 5.11 -21.96 -26.99
CA SER A 469 4.70 -21.00 -28.04
C SER A 469 4.47 -19.58 -27.50
N ASP A 470 4.24 -19.44 -26.19
CA ASP A 470 4.19 -18.15 -25.48
C ASP A 470 5.14 -18.18 -24.27
N PRO A 471 6.43 -17.82 -24.48
CA PRO A 471 7.43 -17.83 -23.42
C PRO A 471 7.11 -16.91 -22.24
N TRP A 472 6.35 -15.82 -22.44
CA TRP A 472 6.03 -14.89 -21.37
C TRP A 472 4.88 -15.40 -20.52
N ALA A 473 3.81 -15.91 -21.14
CA ALA A 473 2.71 -16.53 -20.40
C ALA A 473 3.21 -17.71 -19.57
N THR A 474 4.12 -18.53 -20.10
CA THR A 474 4.73 -19.62 -19.32
C THR A 474 5.50 -19.12 -18.10
N ARG A 475 6.34 -18.08 -18.25
CA ARG A 475 7.02 -17.49 -17.09
C ARG A 475 6.03 -16.97 -16.06
N ARG A 476 5.00 -16.24 -16.48
CA ARG A 476 3.95 -15.73 -15.59
C ARG A 476 3.27 -16.85 -14.81
N SER A 477 2.90 -17.94 -15.49
CA SER A 477 2.26 -19.09 -14.84
C SER A 477 3.18 -19.75 -13.80
N VAL A 478 4.47 -19.92 -14.09
CA VAL A 478 5.43 -20.50 -13.13
C VAL A 478 5.55 -19.61 -11.87
N TRP A 479 5.76 -18.31 -12.05
CA TRP A 479 5.86 -17.38 -10.90
C TRP A 479 4.54 -17.28 -10.12
N ALA A 480 3.39 -17.35 -10.80
CA ALA A 480 2.09 -17.35 -10.15
C ALA A 480 1.85 -18.62 -9.30
N LEU A 481 2.31 -19.79 -9.75
CA LEU A 481 2.27 -21.03 -8.97
C LEU A 481 3.10 -20.91 -7.69
N VAL A 482 4.32 -20.41 -7.80
CA VAL A 482 5.23 -20.21 -6.66
C VAL A 482 4.66 -19.21 -5.66
N ASP A 483 4.07 -18.11 -6.12
CA ASP A 483 3.39 -17.14 -5.24
C ASP A 483 2.17 -17.75 -4.53
N ASP A 484 1.35 -18.56 -5.22
CA ASP A 484 0.23 -19.27 -4.58
C ASP A 484 0.72 -20.22 -3.48
N TRP A 485 1.73 -21.04 -3.77
CA TRP A 485 2.32 -21.96 -2.79
C TRP A 485 2.94 -21.22 -1.59
N ALA A 486 3.68 -20.14 -1.82
CA ALA A 486 4.26 -19.34 -0.75
C ALA A 486 3.19 -18.74 0.16
N ARG A 487 2.07 -18.26 -0.41
CA ARG A 487 0.95 -17.69 0.35
C ARG A 487 0.16 -18.71 1.16
N ARG A 488 0.16 -19.97 0.72
CA ARG A 488 -0.42 -21.11 1.45
C ARG A 488 0.53 -21.67 2.51
N GLY A 489 1.77 -21.20 2.52
CA GLY A 489 2.82 -21.70 3.41
C GLY A 489 3.30 -23.11 3.03
N LEU A 490 3.19 -23.50 1.75
CA LEU A 490 3.69 -24.77 1.23
C LEU A 490 5.20 -24.72 0.94
N ILE A 491 5.73 -23.52 0.75
CA ILE A 491 7.12 -23.27 0.41
C ILE A 491 7.61 -22.02 1.12
N ARG A 492 8.92 -21.94 1.31
CA ARG A 492 9.62 -20.78 1.85
C ARG A 492 10.87 -20.46 1.05
N LEU A 493 11.30 -19.21 1.10
CA LEU A 493 12.59 -18.81 0.52
C LEU A 493 13.72 -19.50 1.29
N ALA A 494 14.61 -20.20 0.58
CA ALA A 494 15.73 -20.91 1.18
C ALA A 494 16.66 -19.95 1.94
N GLY A 495 17.20 -20.40 3.08
CA GLY A 495 18.04 -19.57 3.94
C GLY A 495 17.29 -18.67 4.95
N SER A 496 15.96 -18.69 4.96
CA SER A 496 15.17 -18.16 6.08
C SER A 496 15.27 -19.10 7.31
N GLU A 497 15.28 -18.57 8.54
CA GLU A 497 15.15 -19.42 9.74
C GLU A 497 13.67 -19.59 10.12
N PRO A 498 13.20 -20.78 10.54
CA PRO A 498 11.82 -20.94 11.00
C PRO A 498 11.58 -20.08 12.25
N ASP A 499 10.47 -19.33 12.28
CA ASP A 499 10.09 -18.52 13.45
C ASP A 499 9.41 -19.41 14.51
N PRO A 500 10.04 -19.66 15.69
CA PRO A 500 9.42 -20.47 16.75
C PRO A 500 8.21 -19.79 17.40
N ALA A 501 7.96 -18.49 17.15
CA ALA A 501 6.90 -17.70 17.78
C ALA A 501 5.60 -17.57 16.96
N ILE A 502 5.55 -18.10 15.73
CA ILE A 502 4.27 -18.27 15.01
C ILE A 502 3.59 -19.52 15.57
N ALA A 503 3.11 -19.39 16.80
CA ALA A 503 2.26 -20.38 17.44
C ALA A 503 1.02 -20.60 16.57
N ARG A 504 0.85 -21.88 16.21
CA ARG A 504 -0.33 -22.53 15.63
C ARG A 504 -1.63 -21.73 15.88
N PRO A 505 -2.42 -21.37 14.85
CA PRO A 505 -3.84 -21.14 15.10
C PRO A 505 -4.39 -22.44 15.68
N ALA A 506 -4.95 -22.37 16.88
CA ALA A 506 -5.67 -23.50 17.45
C ALA A 506 -6.71 -23.97 16.41
N PRO A 507 -6.86 -25.29 16.16
CA PRO A 507 -7.92 -25.75 15.29
C PRO A 507 -9.22 -25.22 15.87
N ALA A 508 -10.00 -24.52 15.03
CA ALA A 508 -11.37 -24.20 15.35
C ALA A 508 -12.02 -25.54 15.75
N ALA A 509 -12.45 -25.65 17.01
CA ALA A 509 -13.20 -26.80 17.45
C ALA A 509 -14.43 -26.90 16.53
N ALA A 510 -14.49 -27.98 15.74
CA ALA A 510 -15.69 -28.33 15.01
C ALA A 510 -16.80 -28.56 16.04
N GLY A 511 -17.77 -27.67 16.06
CA GLY A 511 -19.06 -27.81 16.74
C GLY A 511 -20.16 -27.69 15.71
#